data_AF-A0A1B8Y4P2-F1
#
_entry.id   AF-A0A1B8Y4P2-F1
#
_cell.length_a   1.000
_cell.length_b   1.000
_cell.length_c   1.000
_cell.angle_alpha   90.00
_cell.angle_beta   90.00
_cell.angle_gamma   90.00
#
_symmetry.space_group_name_H-M   'P 1'
#
loop_
_entity.id
_entity.type
_entity.pdbx_description
1 polymer ?
#
loop_
_entity_poly.entity_id
_entity_poly.type
_entity_poly.pdbx_seq_one_letter_code
_entity_poly.pdbx_strand_id
1 'polypeptide(L)' 'VPIIPVVYSSLTSFYNQKKNLFTGGTVKVEILPKIDTSGLTENDITDLTERCHQTMRQVFFRLSNKPYESNGQSNCAQ' A
#
# COMPACT_ATOMS: atom_id res chain seq x y z
N VAL A 1 -13.87 -4.31 -15.51
CA VAL A 1 -12.59 -3.65 -15.85
C VAL A 1 -11.61 -3.91 -14.71
N PRO A 2 -10.47 -4.57 -14.93
CA PRO A 2 -9.59 -4.98 -13.84
C PRO A 2 -8.89 -3.79 -13.17
N ILE A 3 -8.48 -3.96 -11.91
CA ILE A 3 -7.68 -2.99 -11.15
C ILE A 3 -6.20 -3.40 -11.23
N ILE A 4 -5.29 -2.46 -11.48
CA ILE A 4 -3.84 -2.68 -11.48
C ILE A 4 -3.22 -1.91 -10.31
N PRO A 5 -2.82 -2.59 -9.21
CA PRO A 5 -2.19 -1.90 -8.08
C PRO A 5 -0.76 -1.46 -8.43
N VAL A 6 -0.42 -0.21 -8.12
CA VAL A 6 0.93 0.35 -8.31
C VAL A 6 1.44 0.87 -6.98
N VAL A 7 2.64 0.45 -6.57
CA VAL A 7 3.22 0.75 -5.26
C VAL A 7 4.53 1.49 -5.43
N TYR A 8 4.65 2.62 -4.73
CA TYR A 8 5.88 3.40 -4.63
C TYR A 8 6.58 3.12 -3.29
N SER A 9 7.91 3.13 -3.27
CA SER A 9 8.65 3.21 -2.02
C SER A 9 8.38 4.52 -1.30
N SER A 10 8.57 4.54 0.02
CA SER A 10 8.47 5.75 0.83
C SER A 10 9.38 6.86 0.30
N LEU A 11 8.83 8.08 0.22
CA LEU A 11 9.55 9.27 -0.21
C LEU A 11 10.35 9.92 0.94
N THR A 12 10.24 9.41 2.17
CA THR A 12 10.76 10.08 3.37
C THR A 12 12.28 10.24 3.41
N SER A 13 13.02 9.51 2.58
CA SER A 13 14.48 9.64 2.48
C SER A 13 14.93 10.91 1.75
N PHE A 14 14.09 11.49 0.88
CA PHE A 14 14.44 12.67 0.08
C PHE A 14 13.31 13.70 -0.05
N TYR A 15 12.16 13.50 0.60
CA TYR A 15 11.09 14.49 0.69
C TYR A 15 10.97 15.02 2.12
N ASN A 16 11.21 16.32 2.29
CA ASN A 16 10.95 17.04 3.52
C ASN A 16 9.56 17.70 3.44
N GLN A 17 8.56 17.04 4.01
CA GLN A 17 7.17 17.51 4.00
C GLN A 17 7.00 18.87 4.72
N LYS A 18 7.74 19.14 5.80
CA LYS A 18 7.63 20.43 6.52
C LYS A 18 8.08 21.61 5.67
N LYS A 19 9.01 21.38 4.75
CA LYS A 19 9.56 22.39 3.85
C LYS A 19 8.99 22.31 2.43
N ASN A 20 8.10 21.34 2.16
CA ASN A 20 7.62 21.00 0.82
C ASN A 20 8.76 20.86 -0.21
N LEU A 21 9.90 20.30 0.21
CA LEU A 21 11.12 20.26 -0.60
C LEU A 21 11.55 18.83 -0.87
N PHE A 22 11.81 18.52 -2.14
CA PHE A 22 12.48 17.31 -2.57
C PHE A 22 13.98 17.57 -2.72
N THR A 23 14.80 16.67 -2.18
CA THR A 23 16.21 16.54 -2.54
C THR A 23 16.37 15.43 -3.60
N GLY A 24 17.58 15.28 -4.13
CA GLY A 24 17.88 14.15 -5.01
C GLY A 24 17.67 12.81 -4.29
N GLY A 25 17.11 11.84 -5.00
CA GLY A 25 16.82 10.51 -4.48
C GLY A 25 16.31 9.56 -5.56
N THR A 26 16.02 8.33 -5.18
CA THR A 26 15.48 7.30 -6.07
C THR A 26 14.20 6.75 -5.49
N VAL A 27 13.18 6.62 -6.35
CA VAL A 27 11.92 5.98 -6.02
C VAL A 27 11.89 4.60 -6.65
N LYS A 28 11.61 3.57 -5.84
CA LYS A 28 11.31 2.23 -6.37
C LYS A 28 9.81 2.17 -6.65
N VAL A 29 9.46 1.61 -7.80
CA VAL A 29 8.06 1.42 -8.22
C VAL A 29 7.87 -0.05 -8.55
N GLU A 30 6.76 -0.62 -8.10
CA GLU A 30 6.36 -1.98 -8.44
C GLU A 30 4.90 -2.00 -8.91
N ILE A 31 4.67 -2.64 -10.04
CA ILE A 31 3.34 -2.85 -10.62
C ILE A 31 2.92 -4.28 -10.27
N LEU A 32 1.80 -4.43 -9.58
CA LEU A 32 1.32 -5.73 -9.13
C LEU A 32 0.40 -6.37 -10.16
N PRO A 33 0.22 -7.71 -10.08
CA PRO A 33 -0.75 -8.40 -10.92
C PRO A 33 -2.14 -7.78 -10.83
N LYS A 34 -2.90 -7.88 -11.92
CA LYS A 34 -4.27 -7.39 -11.98
C LYS A 34 -5.15 -8.07 -10.93
N ILE A 35 -6.06 -7.30 -10.34
CA ILE A 35 -7.18 -7.81 -9.55
C ILE A 35 -8.40 -7.79 -10.47
N ASP A 36 -8.97 -8.96 -10.73
CA ASP A 36 -10.18 -9.09 -11.53
C ASP A 36 -11.37 -8.53 -10.75
N THR A 37 -12.26 -7.83 -11.47
CA THR A 37 -13.48 -7.23 -10.93
C THR A 37 -14.74 -7.82 -11.56
N SER A 38 -14.58 -8.81 -12.43
CA SER A 38 -15.68 -9.47 -13.12
C SER A 38 -16.60 -10.15 -12.11
N GLY A 39 -17.90 -9.82 -12.16
CA GLY A 39 -18.90 -10.42 -11.28
C GLY A 39 -18.99 -9.85 -9.86
N LEU A 40 -18.17 -8.85 -9.51
CA LEU A 40 -18.28 -8.16 -8.22
C LEU A 40 -19.45 -7.16 -8.21
N THR A 41 -20.02 -6.96 -7.03
CA THR A 41 -21.13 -6.05 -6.75
C THR A 41 -20.74 -4.98 -5.73
N GLU A 42 -21.64 -4.04 -5.44
CA GLU A 42 -21.41 -3.00 -4.42
C GLU A 42 -21.11 -3.57 -3.03
N ASN A 43 -21.66 -4.76 -2.72
CA ASN A 43 -21.44 -5.43 -1.44
C ASN A 43 -19.99 -5.93 -1.27
N ASP A 44 -19.27 -6.13 -2.38
CA ASP A 44 -17.91 -6.68 -2.40
C ASP A 44 -16.83 -5.58 -2.31
N ILE A 45 -17.21 -4.30 -2.40
CA ILE A 45 -16.27 -3.16 -2.47
C ILE A 45 -15.34 -3.14 -1.26
N THR A 46 -15.86 -3.38 -0.06
CA THR A 46 -15.07 -3.36 1.17
C THR A 46 -13.99 -4.45 1.17
N ASP A 47 -14.35 -5.69 0.83
CA ASP A 47 -13.39 -6.81 0.75
C ASP A 47 -12.34 -6.58 -0.35
N LEU A 48 -12.80 -6.12 -1.52
CA LEU A 48 -11.92 -5.81 -2.65
C LEU A 48 -10.88 -4.75 -2.27
N THR A 49 -11.32 -3.70 -1.59
CA THR A 49 -10.45 -2.58 -1.18
C THR A 49 -9.45 -3.05 -0.13
N GLU A 50 -9.90 -3.79 0.89
CA GLU A 50 -9.03 -4.28 1.96
C GLU A 50 -7.97 -5.25 1.42
N ARG A 51 -8.35 -6.22 0.57
CA ARG A 51 -7.40 -7.13 -0.07
C ARG A 51 -6.39 -6.41 -0.95
N CYS A 52 -6.85 -5.44 -1.76
CA CYS A 52 -5.97 -4.62 -2.59
C CYS A 52 -4.97 -3.85 -1.71
N HIS A 53 -5.46 -3.21 -0.66
CA HIS A 53 -4.66 -2.44 0.28
C HIS A 53 -3.65 -3.29 1.05
N GLN A 54 -4.04 -4.45 1.57
CA GLN A 54 -3.14 -5.38 2.25
C GLN A 54 -2.01 -5.84 1.33
N THR A 55 -2.35 -6.20 0.09
CA THR A 55 -1.39 -6.60 -0.93
C THR A 55 -0.40 -5.47 -1.23
N MET A 56 -0.91 -4.26 -1.48
CA MET A 56 -0.07 -3.07 -1.72
C MET A 56 0.80 -2.72 -0.51
N ARG A 57 0.26 -2.84 0.70
CA ARG A 57 0.95 -2.50 1.96
C ARG A 57 2.15 -3.40 2.19
N GLN A 58 2.03 -4.70 2.00
CA GLN A 58 3.16 -5.64 2.11
C GLN A 58 4.31 -5.25 1.17
N VAL A 59 3.97 -4.91 -0.08
CA VAL A 59 4.94 -4.44 -1.08
C VAL A 59 5.54 -3.09 -0.67
N PHE A 60 4.74 -2.16 -0.16
CA PHE A 60 5.21 -0.85 0.30
C PHE A 60 6.29 -0.98 1.38
N PHE A 61 6.06 -1.82 2.40
CA PHE A 61 7.04 -2.04 3.47
C PHE A 61 8.34 -2.62 2.94
N ARG A 62 8.24 -3.62 2.04
CA ARG A 62 9.40 -4.20 1.34
C ARG A 62 10.15 -3.15 0.51
N LEU A 63 9.48 -2.37 -0.32
CA LEU A 63 10.10 -1.33 -1.15
C LEU A 63 10.73 -0.21 -0.32
N SER A 64 10.14 0.08 0.84
CA SER A 64 10.56 1.16 1.73
C SER A 64 11.63 0.75 2.74
N ASN A 65 12.06 -0.52 2.76
CA ASN A 65 12.91 -1.09 3.82
C ASN A 65 12.40 -0.79 5.23
N LYS A 66 11.07 -0.80 5.42
CA LYS A 66 10.42 -0.57 6.72
C LYS A 66 9.93 -1.90 7.28
N PRO A 67 10.02 -2.14 8.60
CA PRO A 67 9.43 -3.33 9.19
C PRO A 67 7.92 -3.30 8.95
N TYR A 68 7.35 -4.44 8.55
CA TYR A 68 5.91 -4.59 8.44
C TYR A 68 5.32 -4.60 9.85
N GLU A 69 4.56 -3.57 10.22
CA GLU A 69 3.81 -3.56 11.48
C GLU A 69 2.42 -4.16 11.26
N SER A 70 2.21 -5.37 11.80
CA SER A 70 0.86 -5.95 11.94
C SER A 70 0.21 -5.39 13.20
N ASN A 71 -0.38 -4.20 13.12
CA ASN A 71 -1.08 -3.61 14.27
C ASN A 71 -2.59 -3.61 14.02
N GLY A 72 -3.31 -4.51 14.72
CA GLY A 72 -4.77 -4.55 14.73
C GLY A 72 -5.47 -5.79 15.33
N GLN A 73 -4.87 -6.58 16.22
CA GLN A 73 -5.63 -7.42 17.16
C GLN A 73 -5.57 -6.74 18.54
N SER A 74 -6.47 -5.80 18.76
CA SER A 74 -6.80 -5.33 20.10
C SER A 74 -7.55 -6.47 20.80
N ASN A 75 -6.82 -7.35 21.50
CA ASN A 75 -7.43 -8.16 22.54
C ASN A 75 -7.81 -7.21 23.68
N CYS A 76 -9.06 -6.77 23.66
CA CYS A 76 -9.77 -6.43 24.88
C CYS A 76 -9.85 -7.71 25.74
N ALA A 77 -9.60 -7.57 27.04
CA ALA A 77 -9.46 -8.62 28.07
C ALA A 77 -8.09 -9.33 28.12
N GLN A 78 -7.25 -8.94 29.07
CA GLN A 78 -7.20 -9.50 30.43
C GLN A 78 -6.48 -8.54 31.39
#